data_AF-A0A945TXP5-F1
#
_entry.id   AF-A0A945TXP5-F1
#
_cell.length_a   1.000
_cell.length_b   1.000
_cell.length_c   1.000
_cell.angle_alpha   90.00
_cell.angle_beta   90.00
_cell.angle_gamma   90.00
#
_symmetry.space_group_name_H-M   'P 1'
#
loop_
_entity.id
_entity.type
_entity.pdbx_description
1 polymer ?
#
loop_
_entity_poly.entity_id
_entity_poly.type
_entity_poly.pdbx_seq_one_letter_code
_entity_poly.pdbx_strand_id
1 'polypeptide(L)'
;MLKHILVKQKFWQLIMHWSIIFGIFIVLSACGDLVKESETGACNSAIDARNYDKAVSVCTSRKDKASALMGKAGYDIINLLKSSGSSATAYTAPSDVSLGTDDVTGASILNILQLSVAVLDNDTKRAAAITSSKNNLDSASALLHPYLSDNSSPLTTDEIFLNTFALSFAMQLNQIIIYDNATTSTTTTPGGSAGSLTCNEVSGASNTDAAAMLKAMDGHLWSSERDGMQCARVKAALEALEGDDLTDAISALSSWSAGNLLPIEIRSAVCDPITSMTTYISKLSASASKLTLSGDNTKAITNAQTSSNTLMETIGCKE
;
A
#
# COMPACT_ATOMS: atom_id res chain seq x y z
N MET A 1 34.22 -3.14 18.55
CA MET A 1 32.79 -3.52 18.54
C MET A 1 31.96 -2.69 17.57
N LEU A 2 31.94 -1.34 17.68
CA LEU A 2 31.16 -0.45 16.79
C LEU A 2 31.40 -0.66 15.28
N LYS A 3 32.66 -0.84 14.87
CA LYS A 3 33.04 -1.04 13.46
C LYS A 3 32.52 -2.37 12.88
N HIS A 4 32.32 -3.38 13.73
CA HIS A 4 31.77 -4.68 13.33
C HIS A 4 30.24 -4.64 13.16
N ILE A 5 29.56 -3.80 13.94
CA ILE A 5 28.11 -3.58 13.86
C ILE A 5 27.76 -2.78 12.59
N LEU A 6 28.52 -1.71 12.30
CA LEU A 6 28.32 -0.91 11.08
C LEU A 6 28.58 -1.68 9.78
N VAL A 7 29.55 -2.60 9.78
CA VAL A 7 29.82 -3.48 8.63
C VAL A 7 28.70 -4.50 8.46
N LYS A 8 28.16 -5.07 9.56
CA LYS A 8 26.99 -5.95 9.50
C LYS A 8 25.74 -5.23 8.98
N GLN A 9 25.51 -3.98 9.39
CA GLN A 9 24.35 -3.20 8.98
C GLN A 9 24.41 -2.83 7.48
N LYS A 10 25.58 -2.41 6.98
CA LYS A 10 25.81 -2.17 5.54
C LYS A 10 25.73 -3.45 4.71
N PHE A 11 26.21 -4.58 5.24
CA PHE A 11 26.13 -5.88 4.56
C PHE A 11 24.67 -6.38 4.46
N TRP A 12 23.85 -6.14 5.48
CA TRP A 12 22.42 -6.46 5.46
C TRP A 12 21.64 -5.57 4.50
N GLN A 13 21.98 -4.27 4.42
CA GLN A 13 21.43 -3.36 3.40
C GLN A 13 21.83 -3.76 1.98
N LEU A 14 23.07 -4.25 1.79
CA LEU A 14 23.55 -4.76 0.50
C LEU A 14 22.83 -6.05 0.08
N ILE A 15 22.60 -6.97 1.01
CA ILE A 15 21.83 -8.20 0.78
C ILE A 15 20.39 -7.82 0.41
N MET A 16 19.73 -6.95 1.19
CA MET A 16 18.37 -6.46 0.90
C MET A 16 18.26 -5.75 -0.46
N HIS A 17 19.31 -5.07 -0.93
CA HIS A 17 19.38 -4.49 -2.27
C HIS A 17 19.43 -5.56 -3.38
N TRP A 18 20.30 -6.56 -3.24
CA TRP A 18 20.48 -7.63 -4.24
C TRP A 18 19.27 -8.56 -4.34
N SER A 19 18.63 -8.74 -3.19
CA SER A 19 17.36 -9.40 -3.00
C SER A 19 16.26 -8.87 -3.93
N ILE A 20 15.99 -7.57 -3.91
CA ILE A 20 14.91 -6.96 -4.72
C ILE A 20 15.18 -7.13 -6.23
N ILE A 21 16.46 -7.15 -6.62
CA ILE A 21 16.92 -7.20 -8.03
C ILE A 21 16.66 -8.56 -8.70
N PHE A 22 16.85 -9.68 -8.00
CA PHE A 22 16.67 -11.00 -8.62
C PHE A 22 15.21 -11.40 -8.84
N GLY A 23 14.28 -10.69 -8.20
CA GLY A 23 12.91 -11.11 -8.16
C GLY A 23 11.95 -10.63 -9.21
N ILE A 24 12.37 -9.56 -9.86
CA ILE A 24 11.67 -8.93 -10.96
C ILE A 24 11.78 -9.79 -12.23
N PHE A 25 12.83 -10.60 -12.36
CA PHE A 25 13.13 -11.31 -13.62
C PHE A 25 12.33 -12.60 -13.84
N ILE A 26 11.82 -13.28 -12.80
CA ILE A 26 11.21 -14.62 -12.96
C ILE A 26 9.76 -14.56 -13.48
N VAL A 27 9.03 -13.46 -13.27
CA VAL A 27 7.64 -13.33 -13.78
C VAL A 27 7.61 -12.99 -15.27
N LEU A 28 8.73 -12.50 -15.85
CA LEU A 28 8.77 -11.97 -17.22
C LEU A 28 9.46 -12.89 -18.24
N SER A 29 10.03 -14.03 -17.83
CA SER A 29 10.56 -15.03 -18.77
C SER A 29 9.47 -15.77 -19.55
N ALA A 30 8.19 -15.56 -19.23
CA ALA A 30 7.05 -16.00 -20.03
C ALA A 30 6.70 -15.07 -21.21
N CYS A 31 7.43 -13.95 -21.40
CA CYS A 31 7.25 -13.01 -22.52
C CYS A 31 8.23 -13.24 -23.69
N GLY A 32 8.92 -14.39 -23.74
CA GLY A 32 9.93 -14.69 -24.74
C GLY A 32 9.55 -15.81 -25.71
N ASP A 33 8.38 -15.77 -26.33
CA ASP A 33 8.13 -16.59 -27.53
C ASP A 33 8.10 -15.69 -28.77
N LEU A 34 9.23 -15.67 -29.47
CA LEU A 34 9.46 -14.94 -30.71
C LEU A 34 8.87 -15.74 -31.88
N VAL A 35 7.80 -15.20 -32.48
CA VAL A 35 7.26 -15.41 -33.85
C VAL A 35 6.04 -16.34 -34.02
N LYS A 36 4.85 -15.74 -34.17
CA LYS A 36 4.08 -15.65 -35.45
C LYS A 36 2.87 -14.71 -35.28
N GLU A 37 2.68 -13.77 -36.21
CA GLU A 37 1.55 -12.83 -36.19
C GLU A 37 0.22 -13.48 -36.58
N SER A 38 -0.68 -13.64 -35.61
CA SER A 38 -2.13 -13.67 -35.81
C SER A 38 -2.81 -13.25 -34.50
N GLU A 39 -3.59 -12.16 -34.49
CA GLU A 39 -4.37 -11.58 -33.37
C GLU A 39 -3.62 -11.28 -32.04
N THR A 40 -2.78 -12.18 -31.54
CA THR A 40 -1.74 -11.92 -30.51
C THR A 40 -0.71 -10.91 -30.95
N GLY A 41 -0.44 -10.78 -32.26
CA GLY A 41 0.52 -9.81 -32.80
C GLY A 41 0.19 -8.36 -32.43
N ALA A 42 -1.08 -7.96 -32.49
CA ALA A 42 -1.50 -6.60 -32.16
C ALA A 42 -1.45 -6.32 -30.64
N CYS A 43 -1.83 -7.30 -29.81
CA CYS A 43 -1.74 -7.21 -28.36
C CYS A 43 -0.29 -7.14 -27.89
N ASN A 44 0.56 -8.07 -28.32
CA ASN A 44 1.98 -8.08 -27.97
C ASN A 44 2.67 -6.81 -28.44
N SER A 45 2.43 -6.38 -29.69
CA SER A 45 2.97 -5.11 -30.20
C SER A 45 2.55 -3.91 -29.36
N ALA A 46 1.31 -3.88 -28.86
CA ALA A 46 0.84 -2.79 -28.02
C ALA A 46 1.48 -2.82 -26.61
N ILE A 47 1.65 -4.00 -26.02
CA ILE A 47 2.33 -4.19 -24.73
C ILE A 47 3.81 -3.82 -24.85
N ASP A 48 4.50 -4.32 -25.88
CA ASP A 48 5.92 -4.07 -26.13
C ASP A 48 6.19 -2.59 -26.41
N ALA A 49 5.28 -1.92 -27.14
CA ALA A 49 5.31 -0.48 -27.35
C ALA A 49 4.86 0.33 -26.13
N ARG A 50 4.47 -0.32 -25.03
CA ARG A 50 3.92 0.30 -23.80
C ARG A 50 2.70 1.19 -24.07
N ASN A 51 1.97 0.90 -25.14
CA ASN A 51 0.70 1.55 -25.44
C ASN A 51 -0.42 0.78 -24.73
N TYR A 52 -0.48 0.94 -23.40
CA TYR A 52 -1.37 0.14 -22.58
C TYR A 52 -2.85 0.42 -22.83
N ASP A 53 -3.22 1.64 -23.23
CA ASP A 53 -4.60 1.94 -23.66
C ASP A 53 -4.99 1.11 -24.87
N LYS A 54 -4.10 1.02 -25.87
CA LYS A 54 -4.32 0.13 -27.01
C LYS A 54 -4.34 -1.32 -26.58
N ALA A 55 -3.37 -1.77 -25.77
CA ALA A 55 -3.26 -3.14 -25.31
C ALA A 55 -4.53 -3.60 -24.58
N VAL A 56 -5.07 -2.80 -23.64
CA VAL A 56 -6.33 -3.11 -22.94
C VAL A 56 -7.50 -3.32 -23.92
N SER A 57 -7.51 -2.61 -25.05
CA SER A 57 -8.57 -2.73 -26.07
C SER A 57 -8.41 -3.92 -27.01
N VAL A 58 -7.17 -4.35 -27.32
CA VAL A 58 -6.91 -5.38 -28.33
C VAL A 58 -6.58 -6.75 -27.75
N CYS A 59 -6.12 -6.81 -26.50
CA CYS A 59 -5.82 -8.08 -25.83
C CYS A 59 -7.11 -8.79 -25.45
N THR A 60 -7.27 -10.02 -25.94
CA THR A 60 -8.46 -10.86 -25.71
C THR A 60 -8.27 -11.84 -24.57
N SER A 61 -7.03 -12.28 -24.32
CA SER A 61 -6.73 -13.18 -23.21
C SER A 61 -6.84 -12.43 -21.88
N ARG A 62 -7.34 -13.13 -20.85
CA ARG A 62 -7.46 -12.61 -19.48
C ARG A 62 -6.10 -12.18 -18.93
N LYS A 63 -5.07 -13.00 -19.13
CA LYS A 63 -3.69 -12.72 -18.72
C LYS A 63 -3.16 -11.45 -19.35
N ASP A 64 -3.22 -11.31 -20.67
CA ASP A 64 -2.60 -10.17 -21.37
C ASP A 64 -3.35 -8.87 -21.10
N LYS A 65 -4.67 -8.93 -20.97
CA LYS A 65 -5.47 -7.77 -20.58
C LYS A 65 -5.18 -7.33 -19.15
N ALA A 66 -5.00 -8.27 -18.22
CA ALA A 66 -4.56 -7.95 -16.87
C ALA A 66 -3.13 -7.36 -16.87
N SER A 67 -2.20 -7.93 -17.64
CA SER A 67 -0.85 -7.37 -17.82
C SER A 67 -0.87 -5.94 -18.39
N ALA A 68 -1.74 -5.66 -19.36
CA ALA A 68 -1.91 -4.31 -19.90
C ALA A 68 -2.43 -3.32 -18.84
N LEU A 69 -3.37 -3.74 -17.99
CA LEU A 69 -3.85 -2.93 -16.86
C LEU A 69 -2.75 -2.70 -15.81
N MET A 70 -1.94 -3.72 -15.51
CA MET A 70 -0.76 -3.58 -14.64
C MET A 70 0.24 -2.58 -15.22
N GLY A 71 0.51 -2.65 -16.52
CA GLY A 71 1.36 -1.69 -17.24
C GLY A 71 0.82 -0.26 -17.18
N LYS A 72 -0.50 -0.09 -17.36
CA LYS A 72 -1.18 1.21 -17.22
C LYS A 72 -1.08 1.77 -15.79
N ALA A 73 -0.99 0.91 -14.79
CA ALA A 73 -0.71 1.30 -13.41
C ALA A 73 0.77 1.67 -13.15
N GLY A 74 1.66 1.47 -14.13
CA GLY A 74 3.10 1.71 -14.01
C GLY A 74 3.91 0.45 -13.67
N TYR A 75 3.30 -0.73 -13.57
CA TYR A 75 4.00 -1.99 -13.35
C TYR A 75 4.41 -2.62 -14.69
N ASP A 76 5.59 -2.24 -15.18
CA ASP A 76 6.17 -2.80 -16.40
C ASP A 76 7.69 -2.96 -16.30
N ILE A 77 8.27 -3.70 -17.25
CA ILE A 77 9.69 -4.03 -17.23
C ILE A 77 10.61 -2.80 -17.18
N ILE A 78 10.26 -1.70 -17.86
CA ILE A 78 11.09 -0.50 -17.90
C ILE A 78 11.07 0.20 -16.54
N ASN A 79 9.89 0.32 -15.94
CA ASN A 79 9.75 0.92 -14.62
C ASN A 79 10.38 0.05 -13.54
N LEU A 80 10.28 -1.27 -13.67
CA LEU A 80 10.96 -2.22 -12.80
C LEU A 80 12.49 -2.08 -12.91
N LEU A 81 13.04 -1.98 -14.12
CA LEU A 81 14.47 -1.72 -14.33
C LEU A 81 14.91 -0.38 -13.74
N LYS A 82 14.14 0.69 -13.93
CA LYS A 82 14.43 2.00 -13.31
C LYS A 82 14.43 1.90 -11.79
N SER A 83 13.43 1.24 -11.22
CA SER A 83 13.31 1.03 -9.78
C SER A 83 14.42 0.14 -9.22
N SER A 84 15.00 -0.77 -10.02
CA SER A 84 16.12 -1.61 -9.55
C SER A 84 17.39 -0.82 -9.25
N GLY A 85 17.54 0.37 -9.84
CA GLY A 85 18.66 1.28 -9.58
C GLY A 85 18.47 2.21 -8.38
N SER A 86 17.30 2.19 -7.73
CA SER A 86 16.99 3.08 -6.61
C SER A 86 16.01 2.43 -5.63
N SER A 87 16.35 2.34 -4.35
CA SER A 87 15.43 1.86 -3.32
C SER A 87 14.86 3.01 -2.52
N ALA A 88 13.57 2.98 -2.21
CA ALA A 88 13.03 3.79 -1.12
C ALA A 88 13.68 3.35 0.20
N THR A 89 14.08 4.30 1.02
CA THR A 89 14.70 4.05 2.33
C THR A 89 13.96 4.83 3.37
N ALA A 90 13.70 4.22 4.52
CA ALA A 90 13.02 4.89 5.62
C ALA A 90 13.72 6.21 5.96
N TYR A 91 12.93 7.25 6.15
CA TYR A 91 13.39 8.54 6.66
C TYR A 91 13.88 8.40 8.09
N THR A 92 14.84 9.26 8.43
CA THR A 92 15.26 9.43 9.82
C THR A 92 14.44 10.55 10.42
N ALA A 93 13.73 10.27 11.50
CA ALA A 93 12.95 11.29 12.20
C ALA A 93 13.86 12.45 12.66
N PRO A 94 13.40 13.71 12.58
CA PRO A 94 14.14 14.84 13.13
C PRO A 94 14.41 14.65 14.63
N SER A 95 15.58 15.07 15.11
CA SER A 95 16.04 14.79 16.50
C SER A 95 15.08 15.28 17.58
N ASP A 96 14.37 16.37 17.33
CA ASP A 96 13.52 17.06 18.30
C ASP A 96 12.02 16.88 18.03
N VAL A 97 11.64 15.99 17.10
CA VAL A 97 10.24 15.76 16.71
C VAL A 97 9.94 14.26 16.72
N SER A 98 8.95 13.85 17.52
CA SER A 98 8.57 12.44 17.64
C SER A 98 7.50 12.06 16.62
N LEU A 99 7.90 11.87 15.36
CA LEU A 99 6.98 11.38 14.30
C LEU A 99 6.66 9.89 14.42
N GLY A 100 7.46 9.16 15.21
CA GLY A 100 7.36 7.72 15.42
C GLY A 100 8.13 6.92 14.38
N THR A 101 7.60 5.76 14.02
CA THR A 101 8.20 4.86 13.02
C THR A 101 7.71 5.23 11.63
N ASP A 102 8.63 5.23 10.66
CA ASP A 102 8.31 5.38 9.23
C ASP A 102 8.08 3.99 8.58
N ASP A 103 6.88 3.76 8.07
CA ASP A 103 6.57 2.63 7.21
C ASP A 103 6.83 2.98 5.74
N VAL A 104 7.99 2.55 5.24
CA VAL A 104 8.48 2.77 3.87
C VAL A 104 7.85 1.85 2.81
N THR A 105 6.88 1.00 3.19
CA THR A 105 6.31 0.01 2.27
C THR A 105 5.60 0.69 1.09
N GLY A 106 4.82 1.73 1.36
CA GLY A 106 4.16 2.53 0.34
C GLY A 106 5.15 3.18 -0.62
N ALA A 107 6.18 3.84 -0.09
CA ALA A 107 7.21 4.53 -0.88
C ALA A 107 7.97 3.58 -1.80
N SER A 108 8.21 2.34 -1.34
CA SER A 108 8.83 1.29 -2.16
C SER A 108 7.97 0.93 -3.37
N ILE A 109 6.65 0.85 -3.20
CA ILE A 109 5.70 0.57 -4.29
C ILE A 109 5.56 1.79 -5.21
N LEU A 110 5.49 3.01 -4.68
CA LEU A 110 5.49 4.22 -5.50
C LEU A 110 6.74 4.32 -6.37
N ASN A 111 7.91 3.93 -5.85
CA ASN A 111 9.14 3.87 -6.64
C ASN A 111 9.05 2.86 -7.80
N ILE A 112 8.51 1.67 -7.55
CA ILE A 112 8.27 0.65 -8.60
C ILE A 112 7.35 1.20 -9.69
N LEU A 113 6.25 1.85 -9.29
CA LEU A 113 5.24 2.37 -10.21
C LEU A 113 5.62 3.71 -10.86
N GLN A 114 6.77 4.30 -10.49
CA GLN A 114 7.23 5.62 -10.92
C GLN A 114 6.25 6.74 -10.52
N LEU A 115 5.74 6.67 -9.30
CA LEU A 115 4.80 7.61 -8.70
C LEU A 115 5.39 8.37 -7.49
N SER A 116 6.68 8.18 -7.19
CA SER A 116 7.34 8.82 -6.05
C SER A 116 7.47 10.33 -6.20
N VAL A 117 7.78 11.03 -5.12
CA VAL A 117 8.06 12.50 -5.12
C VAL A 117 9.15 12.87 -6.13
N ALA A 118 10.14 12.02 -6.34
CA ALA A 118 11.21 12.25 -7.31
C ALA A 118 10.74 12.26 -8.78
N VAL A 119 9.60 11.60 -9.07
CA VAL A 119 9.00 11.55 -10.40
C VAL A 119 7.84 12.54 -10.53
N LEU A 120 7.02 12.66 -9.49
CA LEU A 120 5.85 13.53 -9.40
C LEU A 120 5.95 14.36 -8.13
N ASP A 121 6.57 15.53 -8.22
CA ASP A 121 6.82 16.43 -7.08
C ASP A 121 5.53 17.02 -6.49
N ASN A 122 4.55 17.31 -7.33
CA ASN A 122 3.30 17.94 -6.94
C ASN A 122 2.30 16.93 -6.32
N ASP A 123 1.91 17.18 -5.08
CA ASP A 123 1.04 16.30 -4.28
C ASP A 123 -0.30 16.02 -4.95
N THR A 124 -0.96 17.02 -5.52
CA THR A 124 -2.27 16.85 -6.18
C THR A 124 -2.15 15.98 -7.43
N LYS A 125 -1.12 16.19 -8.26
CA LYS A 125 -0.87 15.36 -9.44
C LYS A 125 -0.49 13.94 -9.04
N ARG A 126 0.33 13.79 -7.99
CA ARG A 126 0.74 12.49 -7.46
C ARG A 126 -0.47 11.72 -6.91
N ALA A 127 -1.34 12.37 -6.15
CA ALA A 127 -2.59 11.79 -5.65
C ALA A 127 -3.51 11.28 -6.78
N ALA A 128 -3.67 12.07 -7.85
CA ALA A 128 -4.45 11.68 -9.02
C ALA A 128 -3.83 10.48 -9.75
N ALA A 129 -2.49 10.47 -9.89
CA ALA A 129 -1.77 9.36 -10.50
C ALA A 129 -1.84 8.07 -9.66
N ILE A 130 -1.68 8.17 -8.34
CA ILE A 130 -1.86 7.06 -7.39
C ILE A 130 -3.26 6.48 -7.49
N THR A 131 -4.29 7.32 -7.51
CA THR A 131 -5.69 6.89 -7.68
C THR A 131 -5.91 6.19 -9.01
N SER A 132 -5.38 6.75 -10.10
CA SER A 132 -5.45 6.13 -11.43
C SER A 132 -4.77 4.76 -11.45
N SER A 133 -3.54 4.64 -10.93
CA SER A 133 -2.82 3.37 -10.84
C SER A 133 -3.57 2.35 -10.00
N LYS A 134 -4.09 2.75 -8.83
CA LYS A 134 -4.93 1.88 -7.99
C LYS A 134 -6.13 1.33 -8.77
N ASN A 135 -6.86 2.17 -9.50
CA ASN A 135 -8.04 1.74 -10.26
C ASN A 135 -7.69 0.75 -11.38
N ASN A 136 -6.51 0.89 -12.01
CA ASN A 136 -6.03 -0.06 -13.01
C ASN A 136 -5.63 -1.40 -12.37
N LEU A 137 -4.96 -1.38 -11.20
CA LEU A 137 -4.63 -2.59 -10.43
C LEU A 137 -5.90 -3.30 -9.94
N ASP A 138 -6.90 -2.55 -9.47
CA ASP A 138 -8.22 -3.07 -9.12
C ASP A 138 -8.87 -3.77 -10.31
N SER A 139 -8.84 -3.14 -11.48
CA SER A 139 -9.37 -3.72 -12.72
C SER A 139 -8.63 -5.00 -13.11
N ALA A 140 -7.30 -5.05 -12.95
CA ALA A 140 -6.52 -6.26 -13.21
C ALA A 140 -6.92 -7.40 -12.27
N SER A 141 -7.01 -7.12 -10.96
CA SER A 141 -7.45 -8.12 -9.97
C SER A 141 -8.90 -8.56 -10.17
N ALA A 142 -9.79 -7.66 -10.62
CA ALA A 142 -11.18 -7.99 -10.91
C ALA A 142 -11.33 -8.97 -12.08
N LEU A 143 -10.41 -8.94 -13.06
CA LEU A 143 -10.37 -9.92 -14.14
C LEU A 143 -9.88 -11.28 -13.68
N LEU A 144 -8.94 -11.33 -12.72
CA LEU A 144 -8.22 -12.54 -12.34
C LEU A 144 -8.83 -13.24 -11.12
N HIS A 145 -9.07 -12.50 -10.04
CA HIS A 145 -9.44 -13.05 -8.74
C HIS A 145 -10.68 -13.97 -8.75
N PRO A 146 -11.74 -13.72 -9.55
CA PRO A 146 -12.90 -14.63 -9.61
C PRO A 146 -12.55 -16.08 -10.00
N TYR A 147 -11.45 -16.27 -10.74
CA TYR A 147 -11.02 -17.58 -11.23
C TYR A 147 -10.02 -18.27 -10.29
N LEU A 148 -9.65 -17.66 -9.15
CA LEU A 148 -8.67 -18.21 -8.21
C LEU A 148 -9.10 -19.55 -7.59
N SER A 149 -10.41 -19.76 -7.44
CA SER A 149 -11.01 -21.00 -6.93
C SER A 149 -11.85 -21.74 -7.98
N ASP A 150 -11.84 -21.28 -9.24
CA ASP A 150 -12.59 -21.89 -10.32
C ASP A 150 -11.78 -23.02 -10.96
N ASN A 151 -12.16 -24.27 -10.68
CA ASN A 151 -11.49 -25.44 -11.24
C ASN A 151 -11.83 -25.69 -12.72
N SER A 152 -12.83 -25.00 -13.28
CA SER A 152 -13.21 -25.12 -14.70
C SER A 152 -12.39 -24.20 -15.62
N SER A 153 -11.90 -23.08 -15.09
CA SER A 153 -11.00 -22.15 -15.76
C SER A 153 -9.93 -21.66 -14.79
N PRO A 154 -9.06 -22.56 -14.29
CA PRO A 154 -8.09 -22.21 -13.26
C PRO A 154 -7.12 -21.15 -13.77
N LEU A 155 -6.69 -20.27 -12.87
CA LEU A 155 -5.60 -19.36 -13.15
C LEU A 155 -4.30 -20.15 -13.34
N THR A 156 -3.52 -19.75 -14.34
CA THR A 156 -2.12 -20.13 -14.46
C THR A 156 -1.29 -19.51 -13.34
N THR A 157 -0.10 -20.06 -13.07
CA THR A 157 0.82 -19.51 -12.06
C THR A 157 1.11 -18.02 -12.30
N ASP A 158 1.32 -17.62 -13.54
CA ASP A 158 1.58 -16.21 -13.90
C ASP A 158 0.38 -15.31 -13.59
N GLU A 159 -0.83 -15.77 -13.89
CA GLU A 159 -2.06 -15.05 -13.54
C GLU A 159 -2.24 -14.91 -12.03
N ILE A 160 -1.88 -15.95 -11.25
CA ILE A 160 -1.91 -15.87 -9.78
C ILE A 160 -0.87 -14.86 -9.28
N PHE A 161 0.34 -14.82 -9.85
CA PHE A 161 1.33 -13.78 -9.52
C PHE A 161 0.81 -12.38 -9.87
N LEU A 162 0.28 -12.18 -11.08
CA LEU A 162 -0.31 -10.90 -11.50
C LEU A 162 -1.43 -10.45 -10.56
N ASN A 163 -2.34 -11.35 -10.19
CA ASN A 163 -3.42 -11.08 -9.24
C ASN A 163 -2.86 -10.68 -7.87
N THR A 164 -1.83 -11.39 -7.39
CA THR A 164 -1.21 -11.15 -6.09
C THR A 164 -0.51 -9.77 -6.04
N PHE A 165 0.23 -9.41 -7.09
CA PHE A 165 0.85 -8.08 -7.21
C PHE A 165 -0.20 -6.97 -7.37
N ALA A 166 -1.23 -7.19 -8.18
CA ALA A 166 -2.33 -6.23 -8.34
C ALA A 166 -2.98 -5.91 -6.99
N LEU A 167 -3.30 -6.95 -6.21
CA LEU A 167 -3.92 -6.81 -4.89
C LEU A 167 -2.99 -6.14 -3.88
N SER A 168 -1.72 -6.56 -3.80
CA SER A 168 -0.77 -6.00 -2.82
C SER A 168 -0.48 -4.53 -3.10
N PHE A 169 -0.34 -4.14 -4.37
CA PHE A 169 -0.06 -2.78 -4.74
C PHE A 169 -1.30 -1.90 -4.59
N ALA A 170 -2.47 -2.35 -5.06
CA ALA A 170 -3.72 -1.59 -4.89
C ALA A 170 -4.04 -1.33 -3.42
N MET A 171 -3.81 -2.32 -2.55
CA MET A 171 -3.98 -2.19 -1.10
C MET A 171 -3.09 -1.10 -0.51
N GLN A 172 -1.81 -1.07 -0.89
CA GLN A 172 -0.86 -0.08 -0.39
C GLN A 172 -1.13 1.31 -0.96
N LEU A 173 -1.50 1.42 -2.23
CA LEU A 173 -1.96 2.69 -2.80
C LEU A 173 -3.23 3.19 -2.09
N ASN A 174 -4.15 2.29 -1.72
CA ASN A 174 -5.34 2.64 -0.95
C ASN A 174 -4.97 3.12 0.46
N GLN A 175 -4.01 2.47 1.11
CA GLN A 175 -3.50 2.90 2.42
C GLN A 175 -2.92 4.31 2.35
N ILE A 176 -2.08 4.60 1.35
CA ILE A 176 -1.49 5.92 1.10
C ILE A 176 -2.61 6.96 0.96
N ILE A 177 -3.59 6.71 0.08
CA ILE A 177 -4.71 7.64 -0.15
C ILE A 177 -5.47 7.98 1.13
N ILE A 178 -5.56 7.05 2.08
CA ILE A 178 -6.38 7.19 3.28
C ILE A 178 -5.60 7.82 4.45
N TYR A 179 -4.32 7.50 4.61
CA TYR A 179 -3.55 7.78 5.82
C TYR A 179 -2.32 8.68 5.62
N ASP A 180 -1.73 8.72 4.43
CA ASP A 180 -0.52 9.49 4.14
C ASP A 180 -0.90 10.89 3.64
N ASN A 181 -1.15 11.80 4.58
CA ASN A 181 -1.67 13.14 4.29
C ASN A 181 -1.00 14.28 5.07
N ALA A 182 0.16 14.04 5.69
CA ALA A 182 0.91 15.02 6.49
C ALA A 182 0.18 15.56 7.74
N THR A 183 -0.91 14.93 8.19
CA THR A 183 -1.61 15.32 9.43
C THR A 183 -1.15 14.45 10.58
N THR A 184 -0.73 15.03 11.71
CA THR A 184 -0.20 14.24 12.84
C THR A 184 -1.13 14.21 14.05
N SER A 185 -1.01 13.17 14.87
CA SER A 185 -1.49 13.15 16.26
C SER A 185 -0.54 12.33 17.13
N THR A 186 -0.54 12.65 18.42
CA THR A 186 0.17 11.90 19.46
C THR A 186 -0.55 10.63 19.89
N THR A 187 -1.84 10.50 19.56
CA THR A 187 -2.71 9.37 19.92
C THR A 187 -3.64 9.00 18.76
N THR A 188 -4.07 7.73 18.70
CA THR A 188 -5.06 7.23 17.73
C THR A 188 -6.51 7.60 18.08
N THR A 189 -6.76 8.08 19.29
CA THR A 189 -8.09 8.46 19.79
C THR A 189 -8.05 9.88 20.37
N PRO A 190 -9.16 10.64 20.32
CA PRO A 190 -9.19 11.99 20.87
C PRO A 190 -9.13 11.95 22.40
N GLY A 191 -8.41 12.91 22.98
CA GLY A 191 -8.51 13.23 24.40
C GLY A 191 -9.63 14.22 24.68
N GLY A 192 -9.80 14.57 25.96
CA GLY A 192 -10.78 15.56 26.41
C GLY A 192 -12.09 14.94 26.91
N SER A 193 -13.17 15.72 26.88
CA SER A 193 -14.52 15.31 27.31
C SER A 193 -15.52 15.51 26.18
N ALA A 194 -16.73 14.95 26.33
CA ALA A 194 -17.83 15.17 25.39
C ALA A 194 -18.03 16.67 25.12
N GLY A 195 -18.10 17.05 23.84
CA GLY A 195 -18.20 18.45 23.40
C GLY A 195 -16.88 19.23 23.35
N SER A 196 -15.77 18.64 23.79
CA SER A 196 -14.43 19.25 23.76
C SER A 196 -13.33 18.26 23.36
N LEU A 197 -13.64 17.33 22.45
CA LEU A 197 -12.72 16.29 21.99
C LEU A 197 -11.60 16.88 21.13
N THR A 198 -10.35 16.46 21.37
CA THR A 198 -9.17 16.99 20.68
C THR A 198 -8.20 15.90 20.26
N CYS A 199 -7.71 16.01 19.02
CA CYS A 199 -6.56 15.26 18.51
C CYS A 199 -5.33 16.17 18.58
N ASN A 200 -4.41 15.87 19.49
CA ASN A 200 -3.25 16.72 19.72
C ASN A 200 -2.16 16.39 18.70
N GLU A 201 -1.84 17.35 17.85
CA GLU A 201 -0.73 17.27 16.89
C GLU A 201 0.62 17.06 17.59
N VAL A 202 1.57 16.46 16.87
CA VAL A 202 2.94 16.30 17.37
C VAL A 202 3.62 17.67 17.44
N SER A 203 4.14 18.02 18.62
CA SER A 203 4.89 19.28 18.80
C SER A 203 6.07 19.35 17.84
N GLY A 204 6.19 20.47 17.13
CA GLY A 204 7.27 20.70 16.17
C GLY A 204 7.05 20.05 14.80
N ALA A 205 5.92 19.38 14.53
CA ALA A 205 5.62 18.78 13.23
C ALA A 205 5.63 19.79 12.06
N SER A 206 5.38 21.07 12.35
CA SER A 206 5.41 22.16 11.37
C SER A 206 6.81 22.77 11.18
N ASN A 207 7.84 22.30 11.88
CA ASN A 207 9.20 22.79 11.69
C ASN A 207 9.75 22.34 10.33
N THR A 208 10.80 23.01 9.85
CA THR A 208 11.34 22.78 8.49
C THR A 208 11.76 21.33 8.26
N ASP A 209 12.39 20.70 9.26
CA ASP A 209 12.93 19.34 9.12
C ASP A 209 11.82 18.29 9.10
N ALA A 210 10.81 18.42 9.97
CA ALA A 210 9.64 17.54 10.00
C ALA A 210 8.77 17.74 8.76
N ALA A 211 8.52 18.98 8.34
CA ALA A 211 7.77 19.29 7.12
C ALA A 211 8.47 18.78 5.84
N ALA A 212 9.79 18.58 5.86
CA ALA A 212 10.51 17.96 4.76
C ALA A 212 10.27 16.44 4.64
N MET A 213 9.84 15.79 5.73
CA MET A 213 9.61 14.35 5.83
C MET A 213 8.12 13.98 5.94
N LEU A 214 7.27 14.90 6.40
CA LEU A 214 5.81 14.78 6.46
C LEU A 214 5.22 15.33 5.18
N LYS A 215 5.23 14.53 4.11
CA LYS A 215 4.70 14.93 2.81
C LYS A 215 3.57 14.00 2.44
N ALA A 216 2.39 14.58 2.24
CA ALA A 216 1.24 13.83 1.79
C ALA A 216 1.55 13.02 0.52
N MET A 217 1.10 11.77 0.49
CA MET A 217 1.16 10.89 -0.67
C MET A 217 2.59 10.56 -1.14
N ASP A 218 3.61 10.66 -0.29
CA ASP A 218 4.97 10.27 -0.63
C ASP A 218 5.28 8.78 -0.39
N GLY A 219 4.35 8.07 0.23
CA GLY A 219 4.40 6.67 0.56
C GLY A 219 5.15 6.34 1.85
N HIS A 220 5.68 7.33 2.55
CA HIS A 220 6.28 7.21 3.88
C HIS A 220 5.20 7.45 4.92
N LEU A 221 4.61 6.38 5.45
CA LEU A 221 3.55 6.53 6.43
C LEU A 221 4.15 6.58 7.84
N TRP A 222 4.20 7.77 8.42
CA TRP A 222 4.62 7.92 9.81
C TRP A 222 3.56 7.41 10.78
N SER A 223 4.00 6.87 11.92
CA SER A 223 3.09 6.48 13.00
C SER A 223 2.18 7.63 13.43
N SER A 224 2.74 8.81 13.61
CA SER A 224 1.97 10.00 13.97
C SER A 224 0.96 10.42 12.89
N GLU A 225 1.23 10.16 11.61
CA GLU A 225 0.27 10.47 10.53
C GLU A 225 -0.94 9.56 10.54
N ARG A 226 -0.67 8.25 10.63
CA ARG A 226 -1.72 7.25 10.85
C ARG A 226 -2.58 7.62 12.04
N ASP A 227 -1.93 7.96 13.16
CA ASP A 227 -2.62 8.27 14.41
C ASP A 227 -3.45 9.56 14.27
N GLY A 228 -2.97 10.55 13.53
CA GLY A 228 -3.70 11.76 13.15
C GLY A 228 -5.01 11.46 12.45
N MET A 229 -4.94 10.65 11.39
CA MET A 229 -6.10 10.26 10.62
C MET A 229 -7.07 9.37 11.39
N GLN A 230 -6.54 8.47 12.22
CA GLN A 230 -7.39 7.62 13.06
C GLN A 230 -8.10 8.44 14.14
N CYS A 231 -7.38 9.34 14.81
CA CYS A 231 -7.96 10.19 15.84
C CYS A 231 -9.08 11.06 15.28
N ALA A 232 -8.89 11.66 14.10
CA ALA A 232 -9.91 12.45 13.44
C ALA A 232 -11.19 11.65 13.13
N ARG A 233 -11.04 10.39 12.67
CA ARG A 233 -12.18 9.48 12.40
C ARG A 233 -12.92 9.09 13.68
N VAL A 234 -12.19 8.70 14.72
CA VAL A 234 -12.78 8.35 16.03
C VAL A 234 -13.49 9.56 16.62
N LYS A 235 -12.87 10.74 16.55
CA LYS A 235 -13.49 12.00 16.98
C LYS A 235 -14.80 12.26 16.25
N ALA A 236 -14.81 12.19 14.92
CA ALA A 236 -16.02 12.40 14.13
C ALA A 236 -17.12 11.38 14.47
N ALA A 237 -16.76 10.12 14.73
CA ALA A 237 -17.71 9.10 15.14
C ALA A 237 -18.31 9.39 16.52
N LEU A 238 -17.50 9.82 17.49
CA LEU A 238 -17.99 10.22 18.82
C LEU A 238 -18.88 11.46 18.75
N GLU A 239 -18.52 12.46 17.94
CA GLU A 239 -19.32 13.68 17.77
C GLU A 239 -20.69 13.42 17.10
N ALA A 240 -20.87 12.26 16.46
CA ALA A 240 -22.13 11.82 15.89
C ALA A 240 -23.01 11.00 16.86
N LEU A 241 -22.49 10.65 18.04
CA LEU A 241 -23.25 9.95 19.09
C LEU A 241 -23.88 10.93 20.09
N GLU A 242 -24.95 10.49 20.74
CA GLU A 242 -25.63 11.25 21.80
C GLU A 242 -25.99 10.34 22.98
N GLY A 243 -26.25 10.93 24.15
CA GLY A 243 -26.79 10.23 25.31
C GLY A 243 -25.89 9.10 25.85
N ASP A 244 -26.50 7.95 26.11
CA ASP A 244 -25.84 6.78 26.70
C ASP A 244 -24.79 6.19 25.76
N ASP A 245 -25.05 6.12 24.44
CA ASP A 245 -24.09 5.60 23.45
C ASP A 245 -22.78 6.39 23.45
N LEU A 246 -22.84 7.72 23.56
CA LEU A 246 -21.64 8.56 23.67
C LEU A 246 -20.89 8.30 24.99
N THR A 247 -21.63 8.15 26.09
CA THR A 247 -21.05 7.92 27.42
C THR A 247 -20.36 6.56 27.47
N ASP A 248 -20.97 5.53 26.90
CA ASP A 248 -20.45 4.17 26.80
C ASP A 248 -19.22 4.12 25.89
N ALA A 249 -19.26 4.78 24.72
CA ALA A 249 -18.13 4.86 23.80
C ALA A 249 -16.91 5.52 24.45
N ILE A 250 -17.08 6.67 25.13
CA ILE A 250 -16.00 7.36 25.84
C ILE A 250 -15.42 6.48 26.97
N SER A 251 -16.30 5.84 27.75
CA SER A 251 -15.89 4.96 28.84
C SER A 251 -15.08 3.76 28.32
N ALA A 252 -15.55 3.12 27.25
CA ALA A 252 -14.87 2.00 26.62
C ALA A 252 -13.51 2.42 26.04
N LEU A 253 -13.44 3.56 25.33
CA LEU A 253 -12.19 4.10 24.79
C LEU A 253 -11.14 4.40 25.86
N SER A 254 -11.54 4.83 27.06
CA SER A 254 -10.60 5.11 28.16
C SER A 254 -9.80 3.86 28.60
N SER A 255 -10.35 2.67 28.35
CA SER A 255 -9.73 1.37 28.65
C SER A 255 -9.22 0.64 27.40
N TRP A 256 -9.45 1.21 26.21
CA TRP A 256 -9.10 0.60 24.94
C TRP A 256 -7.59 0.69 24.68
N SER A 257 -7.05 -0.33 24.02
CA SER A 257 -5.66 -0.38 23.59
C SER A 257 -5.56 -0.95 22.18
N ALA A 258 -4.55 -0.49 21.43
CA ALA A 258 -4.26 -0.97 20.08
C ALA A 258 -4.14 -2.50 20.04
N GLY A 259 -4.70 -3.12 19.00
CA GLY A 259 -4.85 -4.57 18.89
C GLY A 259 -6.21 -5.11 19.37
N ASN A 260 -6.98 -4.33 20.14
CA ASN A 260 -8.39 -4.64 20.41
C ASN A 260 -9.31 -3.96 19.39
N LEU A 261 -10.49 -4.55 19.17
CA LEU A 261 -11.54 -3.91 18.38
C LEU A 261 -11.98 -2.59 19.03
N LEU A 262 -12.30 -1.59 18.19
CA LEU A 262 -12.91 -0.36 18.66
C LEU A 262 -14.25 -0.64 19.37
N PRO A 263 -14.68 0.23 20.30
CA PRO A 263 -15.99 0.14 20.94
C PRO A 263 -17.12 0.03 19.91
N ILE A 264 -18.09 -0.82 20.22
CA ILE A 264 -19.13 -1.21 19.26
C ILE A 264 -19.94 -0.03 18.75
N GLU A 265 -20.11 0.99 19.60
CA GLU A 265 -20.86 2.23 19.35
C GLU A 265 -20.25 3.05 18.20
N ILE A 266 -18.93 3.03 18.05
CA ILE A 266 -18.21 3.80 17.00
C ILE A 266 -17.59 2.93 15.91
N ARG A 267 -17.48 1.62 16.13
CA ARG A 267 -16.67 0.72 15.29
C ARG A 267 -17.10 0.76 13.82
N SER A 268 -18.38 0.67 13.51
CA SER A 268 -18.84 0.74 12.11
C SER A 268 -18.57 2.11 11.49
N ALA A 269 -18.87 3.20 12.20
CA ALA A 269 -18.61 4.55 11.70
C ALA A 269 -17.12 4.80 11.38
N VAL A 270 -16.21 4.19 12.16
CA VAL A 270 -14.76 4.32 11.96
C VAL A 270 -14.21 3.33 10.92
N CYS A 271 -14.68 2.08 10.93
CA CYS A 271 -14.08 0.99 10.15
C CYS A 271 -14.75 0.76 8.78
N ASP A 272 -16.04 1.09 8.60
CA ASP A 272 -16.75 0.94 7.32
C ASP A 272 -16.08 1.74 6.19
N PRO A 273 -15.61 2.99 6.40
CA PRO A 273 -14.91 3.75 5.37
C PRO A 273 -13.60 3.10 4.88
N ILE A 274 -13.06 2.11 5.61
CA ILE A 274 -11.82 1.42 5.28
C ILE A 274 -12.02 -0.09 5.05
N THR A 275 -13.25 -0.57 4.91
CA THR A 275 -13.57 -1.98 4.61
C THR A 275 -12.88 -2.50 3.34
N SER A 276 -12.54 -1.60 2.40
CA SER A 276 -11.73 -1.95 1.23
C SER A 276 -10.40 -2.57 1.62
N MET A 277 -9.76 -2.13 2.72
CA MET A 277 -8.51 -2.70 3.22
C MET A 277 -8.68 -4.16 3.66
N THR A 278 -9.74 -4.47 4.43
CA THR A 278 -10.06 -5.85 4.83
C THR A 278 -10.30 -6.72 3.59
N THR A 279 -11.03 -6.19 2.60
CA THR A 279 -11.27 -6.89 1.34
C THR A 279 -9.95 -7.20 0.61
N TYR A 280 -9.03 -6.24 0.53
CA TYR A 280 -7.71 -6.49 -0.07
C TYR A 280 -6.92 -7.54 0.70
N ILE A 281 -6.85 -7.45 2.03
CA ILE A 281 -6.11 -8.39 2.88
C ILE A 281 -6.62 -9.83 2.68
N SER A 282 -7.95 -10.03 2.68
CA SER A 282 -8.54 -11.36 2.46
C SER A 282 -8.24 -11.90 1.07
N LYS A 283 -8.43 -11.08 0.01
CA LYS A 283 -8.14 -11.49 -1.37
C LYS A 283 -6.66 -11.77 -1.58
N LEU A 284 -5.78 -10.93 -1.02
CA LEU A 284 -4.35 -11.10 -1.10
C LEU A 284 -3.91 -12.40 -0.42
N SER A 285 -4.43 -12.67 0.78
CA SER A 285 -4.14 -13.90 1.52
C SER A 285 -4.59 -15.14 0.74
N ALA A 286 -5.78 -15.11 0.15
CA ALA A 286 -6.27 -16.18 -0.70
C ALA A 286 -5.35 -16.42 -1.92
N SER A 287 -4.94 -15.35 -2.61
CA SER A 287 -4.06 -15.44 -3.78
C SER A 287 -2.65 -15.93 -3.41
N ALA A 288 -2.06 -15.36 -2.36
CA ALA A 288 -0.75 -15.73 -1.83
C ALA A 288 -0.69 -17.20 -1.37
N SER A 289 -1.79 -17.74 -0.82
CA SER A 289 -1.85 -19.15 -0.39
C SER A 289 -1.69 -20.16 -1.54
N LYS A 290 -1.90 -19.72 -2.79
CA LYS A 290 -1.73 -20.55 -4.00
C LYS A 290 -0.30 -20.50 -4.53
N LEU A 291 0.58 -19.69 -3.93
CA LEU A 291 1.95 -19.49 -4.37
C LEU A 291 2.92 -19.96 -3.29
N THR A 292 4.03 -20.55 -3.72
CA THR A 292 5.21 -20.67 -2.86
C THR A 292 5.97 -19.35 -2.91
N LEU A 293 5.69 -18.48 -1.94
CA LEU A 293 6.41 -17.21 -1.83
C LEU A 293 7.77 -17.43 -1.18
N SER A 294 8.81 -17.62 -1.98
CA SER A 294 10.19 -17.78 -1.49
C SER A 294 11.15 -16.86 -2.24
N GLY A 295 12.16 -16.38 -1.52
CA GLY A 295 13.11 -15.41 -2.05
C GLY A 295 12.60 -13.99 -1.94
N ASP A 296 13.38 -13.08 -2.48
CA ASP A 296 13.21 -11.65 -2.24
C ASP A 296 12.14 -11.00 -3.12
N ASN A 297 11.77 -11.72 -4.17
CA ASN A 297 10.77 -11.40 -5.19
C ASN A 297 9.38 -11.13 -4.61
N THR A 298 9.12 -11.67 -3.42
CA THR A 298 7.82 -11.62 -2.75
C THR A 298 7.84 -10.69 -1.54
N LYS A 299 8.99 -10.07 -1.22
CA LYS A 299 9.10 -9.12 -0.10
C LYS A 299 8.15 -7.94 -0.25
N ALA A 300 7.95 -7.43 -1.47
CA ALA A 300 6.99 -6.35 -1.70
C ALA A 300 5.56 -6.78 -1.32
N ILE A 301 5.19 -8.05 -1.58
CA ILE A 301 3.89 -8.62 -1.21
C ILE A 301 3.79 -8.81 0.31
N THR A 302 4.79 -9.45 0.93
CA THR A 302 4.75 -9.74 2.37
C THR A 302 4.86 -8.47 3.22
N ASN A 303 5.65 -7.49 2.78
CA ASN A 303 5.75 -6.19 3.44
C ASN A 303 4.42 -5.44 3.31
N ALA A 304 3.81 -5.40 2.12
CA ALA A 304 2.49 -4.80 1.93
C ALA A 304 1.43 -5.43 2.85
N GLN A 305 1.41 -6.76 2.91
CA GLN A 305 0.50 -7.49 3.79
C GLN A 305 0.77 -7.21 5.28
N THR A 306 2.04 -7.17 5.68
CA THR A 306 2.44 -6.88 7.06
C THR A 306 2.05 -5.46 7.46
N SER A 307 2.44 -4.47 6.66
CA SER A 307 2.10 -3.05 6.83
C SER A 307 0.59 -2.85 6.99
N SER A 308 -0.22 -3.38 6.07
CA SER A 308 -1.67 -3.24 6.13
C SER A 308 -2.30 -4.00 7.30
N ASN A 309 -1.80 -5.19 7.66
CA ASN A 309 -2.27 -5.89 8.85
C ASN A 309 -1.98 -5.10 10.13
N THR A 310 -0.73 -4.63 10.29
CA THR A 310 -0.32 -3.84 11.45
C THR A 310 -1.13 -2.56 11.54
N LEU A 311 -1.40 -1.88 10.43
CA LEU A 311 -2.31 -0.75 10.39
C LEU A 311 -3.70 -1.11 10.93
N MET A 312 -4.36 -2.13 10.35
CA MET A 312 -5.73 -2.52 10.72
C MET A 312 -5.84 -2.97 12.18
N GLU A 313 -4.82 -3.64 12.72
CA GLU A 313 -4.70 -4.00 14.14
C GLU A 313 -4.56 -2.77 15.03
N THR A 314 -3.67 -1.84 14.65
CA THR A 314 -3.36 -0.65 15.44
C THR A 314 -4.57 0.26 15.61
N ILE A 315 -5.41 0.36 14.57
CA ILE A 315 -6.59 1.22 14.56
C ILE A 315 -7.85 0.52 15.10
N GLY A 316 -7.78 -0.76 15.46
CA GLY A 316 -8.90 -1.52 16.03
C GLY A 316 -10.00 -1.89 15.02
N CYS A 317 -9.65 -2.04 13.74
CA CYS A 317 -10.58 -2.39 12.66
C CYS A 317 -10.32 -3.78 12.04
N LYS A 318 -9.44 -4.58 12.64
CA LYS A 318 -9.21 -5.95 12.22
C LYS A 318 -10.04 -6.92 13.07
N GLU A 319 -10.97 -7.61 12.43
CA GLU A 319 -11.78 -8.69 13.02
C GLU A 319 -11.10 -10.06 12.93
#